data_AF-A0A819V7K9-F1
#
_entry.id   AF-A0A819V7K9-F1
#
_cell.length_a   1.000
_cell.length_b   1.000
_cell.length_c   1.000
_cell.angle_alpha   90.00
_cell.angle_beta   90.00
_cell.angle_gamma   90.00
#
_symmetry.space_group_name_H-M   'P 1'
#
loop_
_entity.id
_entity.type
_entity.pdbx_description
1 polymer ?
#
loop_
_entity_poly.entity_id
_entity_poly.type
_entity_poly.pdbx_seq_one_letter_code
_entity_poly.pdbx_strand_id
1 'polypeptide(L)'
;MTSKILEFPLLNPWQHFTIYGTHNRYIVVAMTKNRSKCRILKIDRMDQKELNITEDQHEYSHVELRQLLGTIEISNSRVGGFSKTIHCHGIIGFIKFLEGYYMIVITRRSQVARIGYHRIYKIEETAMLSITNEDIKKIHPDESKYLRALQNLDLTNGFYFSYTYDLTHTLQYNFIEQNREKKNLDNENFCWGTRYQPTWKYVWNEYLIEPIRSQVHPRWLLFIINGVILQYNLNVFCRSIYLTLICRRSQRFSGTRFLKRGGNSKGYVANEVETEQILHDASLSSLGKSHFTSYVQLRGSVPAFWSQDPKQVPKPPIVSK
;
A
#
# COMPACT_ATOMS: atom_id res chain seq x y z
N MET A 1 29.53 23.76 -1.53
CA MET A 1 29.39 22.29 -1.46
C MET A 1 27.92 21.97 -1.28
N THR A 2 27.22 21.71 -2.38
CA THR A 2 25.84 21.21 -2.36
C THR A 2 25.86 19.84 -1.69
N SER A 3 25.25 19.74 -0.51
CA SER A 3 24.99 18.45 0.13
C SER A 3 24.14 17.65 -0.86
N LYS A 4 24.76 16.68 -1.55
CA LYS A 4 24.02 15.64 -2.25
C LYS A 4 23.18 14.95 -1.16
N ILE A 5 21.90 15.32 -1.08
CA ILE A 5 20.91 14.55 -0.35
C ILE A 5 20.99 13.17 -1.01
N LEU A 6 21.53 12.18 -0.29
CA LEU A 6 21.48 10.79 -0.70
C LEU A 6 19.99 10.42 -0.76
N GLU A 7 19.38 10.63 -1.92
CA GLU A 7 18.07 10.09 -2.24
C GLU A 7 18.28 8.59 -2.39
N PHE A 8 18.08 7.88 -1.28
CA PHE A 8 18.03 6.42 -1.31
C PHE A 8 16.93 6.00 -2.30
N PRO A 9 17.14 4.92 -3.05
CA PRO A 9 16.15 4.38 -3.97
C PRO A 9 14.77 4.27 -3.29
N LEU A 10 13.84 5.14 -3.67
CA LEU A 10 12.49 5.14 -3.11
C LEU A 10 11.69 4.02 -3.79
N LEU A 11 11.11 3.11 -3.01
CA LEU A 11 10.14 2.13 -3.53
C LEU A 11 8.95 2.85 -4.19
N ASN A 12 8.50 3.94 -3.58
CA ASN A 12 7.44 4.81 -4.08
C ASN A 12 7.87 6.29 -3.96
N PRO A 13 8.26 6.95 -5.06
CA PRO A 13 8.66 8.36 -5.02
C PRO A 13 7.47 9.31 -4.78
N TRP A 14 6.27 8.87 -5.16
CA TRP A 14 5.04 9.63 -5.09
C TRP A 14 4.43 9.60 -3.69
N GLN A 15 4.24 10.77 -3.07
CA GLN A 15 3.71 10.88 -1.69
C GLN A 15 2.49 11.79 -1.57
N HIS A 16 2.28 12.66 -2.56
CA HIS A 16 1.13 13.56 -2.63
C HIS A 16 0.40 13.32 -3.93
N PHE A 17 -0.90 13.08 -3.83
CA PHE A 17 -1.75 12.80 -4.97
C PHE A 17 -2.92 13.78 -4.96
N THR A 18 -3.24 14.32 -6.13
CA THR A 18 -4.45 15.11 -6.34
C THR A 18 -5.21 14.50 -7.50
N ILE A 19 -6.48 14.17 -7.25
CA ILE A 19 -7.36 13.56 -8.24
C ILE A 19 -8.35 14.62 -8.68
N TYR A 20 -8.34 14.92 -9.97
CA TYR A 20 -9.28 15.81 -10.63
C TYR A 20 -10.28 15.00 -11.44
N GLY A 21 -11.57 15.17 -11.17
CA GLY A 21 -12.65 14.54 -11.91
C GLY A 21 -13.20 15.44 -13.00
N THR A 22 -13.11 15.01 -14.25
CA THR A 22 -13.89 15.56 -15.36
C THR A 22 -15.06 14.63 -15.69
N HIS A 23 -15.93 15.03 -16.62
CA HIS A 23 -17.06 14.19 -17.05
C HIS A 23 -16.59 12.81 -17.55
N ASN A 24 -15.56 12.77 -18.40
CA ASN A 24 -15.11 11.52 -19.04
C ASN A 24 -13.92 10.85 -18.36
N ARG A 25 -13.14 11.56 -17.53
CA ARG A 25 -11.87 11.04 -17.01
C ARG A 25 -11.60 11.47 -15.57
N TYR A 26 -10.87 10.63 -14.84
CA TYR A 26 -10.12 11.06 -13.67
C TYR A 26 -8.67 11.32 -14.05
N ILE A 27 -8.14 12.45 -13.62
CA ILE A 27 -6.73 12.84 -13.81
C ILE A 27 -6.08 12.80 -12.43
N VAL A 28 -5.18 11.85 -12.23
CA VAL A 28 -4.43 11.69 -10.99
C VAL A 28 -3.06 12.30 -11.17
N VAL A 29 -2.78 13.38 -10.45
CA VAL A 29 -1.46 14.00 -10.38
C VAL A 29 -0.74 13.47 -9.16
N ALA A 30 0.37 12.78 -9.36
CA ALA A 30 1.29 12.35 -8.32
C ALA A 30 2.50 13.28 -8.23
N MET A 31 2.90 13.62 -7.00
CA MET A 31 4.03 14.49 -6.72
C MET A 31 4.97 13.84 -5.70
N THR A 32 6.26 14.14 -5.84
CA THR A 32 7.27 13.79 -4.84
C THR A 32 7.05 14.53 -3.53
N LYS A 33 7.74 14.09 -2.46
CA LYS A 33 7.67 14.72 -1.14
C LYS A 33 7.97 16.23 -1.13
N ASN A 34 8.98 16.64 -1.91
CA ASN A 34 9.38 18.04 -2.09
C ASN A 34 8.58 18.76 -3.18
N ARG A 35 7.61 18.08 -3.82
CA ARG A 35 6.80 18.59 -4.94
C ARG A 35 7.61 19.12 -6.12
N SER A 36 8.84 18.63 -6.30
CA SER A 36 9.71 19.04 -7.41
C SER A 36 9.37 18.33 -8.72
N LYS A 37 8.92 17.07 -8.63
CA LYS A 37 8.63 16.22 -9.79
C LYS A 37 7.19 15.75 -9.74
N CYS A 38 6.51 15.83 -10.87
CA CYS A 38 5.12 15.43 -11.00
C CYS A 38 4.92 14.44 -12.16
N ARG A 39 4.01 13.48 -11.98
CA ARG A 39 3.52 12.60 -13.05
C ARG A 39 2.01 12.49 -13.02
N ILE A 40 1.45 12.08 -14.15
CA ILE A 40 0.00 12.05 -14.36
C ILE A 40 -0.44 10.63 -14.76
N LEU A 41 -1.49 10.12 -14.10
CA LEU A 41 -2.30 9.02 -14.62
C LEU A 41 -3.64 9.57 -15.10
N LYS A 42 -4.13 9.03 -16.20
CA LYS A 42 -5.48 9.30 -16.71
C LYS A 42 -6.28 8.00 -16.62
N ILE A 43 -7.44 8.07 -16.00
CA ILE A 43 -8.35 6.94 -15.81
C ILE A 43 -9.63 7.26 -16.59
N ASP A 44 -10.05 6.36 -17.45
CA ASP A 44 -11.30 6.52 -18.20
C ASP A 44 -12.52 6.25 -17.32
N ARG A 45 -13.58 7.06 -17.48
CA ARG A 45 -14.86 6.94 -16.76
C ARG A 45 -16.01 6.45 -17.64
N MET A 46 -15.78 6.34 -18.95
CA MET A 46 -16.81 5.98 -19.93
C MET A 46 -17.02 4.47 -20.06
N ASP A 47 -15.96 3.68 -19.83
CA ASP A 47 -16.04 2.22 -19.83
C ASP A 47 -16.54 1.69 -18.46
N GLN A 48 -17.57 0.84 -18.50
CA GLN A 48 -18.12 0.19 -17.31
C GLN A 48 -17.50 -1.19 -17.05
N LYS A 49 -16.98 -1.84 -18.09
CA LYS A 49 -16.57 -3.24 -18.05
C LYS A 49 -15.11 -3.36 -17.69
N GLU A 50 -14.26 -2.51 -18.26
CA GLU A 50 -12.81 -2.58 -18.10
C GLU A 50 -12.28 -1.30 -17.46
N LEU A 51 -11.20 -1.47 -16.69
CA LEU A 51 -10.49 -0.36 -16.07
C LEU A 51 -9.34 0.04 -16.98
N ASN A 52 -9.49 1.17 -17.67
CA ASN A 52 -8.47 1.69 -18.58
C ASN A 52 -7.70 2.84 -17.91
N ILE A 53 -6.42 2.58 -17.62
CA ILE A 53 -5.50 3.57 -17.04
C ILE A 53 -4.32 3.78 -17.97
N THR A 54 -4.05 5.03 -18.31
CA THR A 54 -2.88 5.41 -19.11
C THR A 54 -1.94 6.27 -18.28
N GLU A 55 -0.69 5.84 -18.16
CA GLU A 55 0.39 6.63 -17.54
C GLU A 55 1.00 7.59 -18.55
N ASP A 56 1.10 8.87 -18.17
CA ASP A 56 1.87 9.85 -18.90
C ASP A 56 3.36 9.68 -18.55
N GLN A 57 4.20 9.47 -19.58
CA GLN A 57 5.63 9.24 -19.39
C GLN A 57 6.40 10.52 -19.08
N HIS A 58 5.81 11.69 -19.37
CA HIS A 58 6.44 12.98 -19.14
C HIS A 58 6.51 13.33 -17.65
N GLU A 59 7.64 13.88 -17.22
CA GLU A 59 7.83 14.40 -15.88
C GLU A 59 7.63 15.92 -15.90
N TYR A 60 6.57 16.39 -15.23
CA TYR A 60 6.15 17.78 -15.29
C TYR A 60 6.80 18.62 -14.20
N SER A 61 7.21 19.84 -14.56
CA SER A 61 7.48 20.90 -13.58
C SER A 61 6.18 21.48 -13.01
N HIS A 62 6.27 22.19 -11.88
CA HIS A 62 5.09 22.78 -11.25
C HIS A 62 4.41 23.85 -12.14
N VAL A 63 5.18 24.55 -12.98
CA VAL A 63 4.66 25.57 -13.92
C VAL A 63 3.92 24.90 -15.08
N GLU A 64 4.54 23.88 -15.70
CA GLU A 64 3.91 23.11 -16.78
C GLU A 64 2.61 22.44 -16.30
N LEU A 65 2.61 21.87 -15.09
CA LEU A 65 1.44 21.23 -14.52
C LEU A 65 0.27 22.21 -14.38
N ARG A 66 0.54 23.44 -13.89
CA ARG A 66 -0.49 24.48 -13.77
C ARG A 66 -1.05 24.87 -15.13
N GLN A 67 -0.20 25.04 -16.14
CA GLN A 67 -0.64 25.37 -17.50
C GLN A 67 -1.50 24.25 -18.10
N LEU A 68 -1.07 23.00 -17.94
CA LEU A 68 -1.80 21.82 -18.42
C LEU A 68 -3.15 21.68 -17.73
N LEU A 69 -3.20 21.79 -16.40
CA LEU A 69 -4.46 21.75 -15.65
C LEU A 69 -5.39 22.91 -16.04
N GLY A 70 -4.86 24.12 -16.19
CA GLY A 70 -5.65 25.27 -16.65
C GLY A 70 -6.22 25.07 -18.06
N THR A 71 -5.45 24.46 -18.96
CA THR A 71 -5.92 24.14 -20.33
C THR A 71 -7.04 23.10 -20.30
N ILE A 72 -6.89 22.08 -19.44
CA ILE A 72 -7.90 21.04 -19.27
C ILE A 72 -9.17 21.62 -18.64
N GLU A 73 -9.04 22.52 -17.68
CA GLU A 73 -10.18 23.19 -17.06
C GLU A 73 -10.95 24.02 -18.08
N ILE A 74 -10.25 24.85 -18.87
CA ILE A 74 -10.83 25.68 -19.93
C ILE A 74 -11.53 24.83 -20.99
N SER A 75 -10.90 23.72 -21.42
CA SER A 75 -11.51 22.84 -22.42
C SER A 75 -12.77 22.15 -21.91
N ASN A 76 -12.85 21.87 -20.60
CA ASN A 76 -14.01 21.25 -19.96
C ASN A 76 -14.99 22.26 -19.35
N SER A 77 -14.77 23.57 -19.47
CA SER A 77 -15.65 24.60 -18.90
C SER A 77 -17.12 24.44 -19.31
N ARG A 78 -17.37 24.00 -20.55
CA ARG A 78 -18.72 23.75 -21.08
C ARG A 78 -19.45 22.59 -20.40
N VAL A 79 -18.72 21.68 -19.73
CA VAL A 79 -19.23 20.50 -19.03
C VAL A 79 -19.01 20.60 -17.51
N GLY A 80 -18.81 21.83 -17.00
CA GLY A 80 -18.63 22.10 -15.57
C GLY A 80 -17.18 22.03 -15.06
N GLY A 81 -16.19 21.98 -15.95
CA GLY A 81 -14.77 22.00 -15.59
C GLY A 81 -14.35 20.79 -14.75
N PHE A 82 -13.57 21.04 -13.69
CA PHE A 82 -13.26 20.02 -12.70
C PHE A 82 -14.40 19.86 -11.69
N SER A 83 -15.16 18.79 -11.85
CA SER A 83 -16.31 18.45 -10.99
C SER A 83 -15.94 18.07 -9.56
N LYS A 84 -14.75 17.48 -9.35
CA LYS A 84 -14.28 17.01 -8.03
C LYS A 84 -12.77 17.12 -7.95
N THR A 85 -12.27 17.62 -6.82
CA THR A 85 -10.84 17.64 -6.49
C THR A 85 -10.63 16.97 -5.15
N ILE A 86 -9.82 15.90 -5.11
CA ILE A 86 -9.54 15.13 -3.90
C ILE A 86 -8.04 15.03 -3.70
N HIS A 87 -7.58 15.47 -2.53
CA HIS A 87 -6.21 15.30 -2.10
C HIS A 87 -6.06 13.99 -1.32
N CYS A 88 -5.05 13.21 -1.68
CA CYS A 88 -4.76 11.94 -1.04
C CYS A 88 -3.26 11.67 -0.98
N HIS A 89 -2.90 10.62 -0.26
CA HIS A 89 -1.52 10.22 0.05
C HIS A 89 -1.09 8.93 -0.66
N GLY A 90 -2.02 8.25 -1.33
CA GLY A 90 -1.77 7.02 -2.06
C GLY A 90 -3.07 6.37 -2.50
N ILE A 91 -2.97 5.53 -3.53
CA ILE A 91 -4.06 4.70 -4.03
C ILE A 91 -3.89 3.31 -3.40
N ILE A 92 -4.92 2.83 -2.69
CA ILE A 92 -4.94 1.48 -2.12
C ILE A 92 -5.14 0.47 -3.25
N GLY A 93 -6.04 0.78 -4.18
CA GLY A 93 -6.29 -0.01 -5.38
C GLY A 93 -7.72 0.20 -5.89
N PHE A 94 -8.16 -0.76 -6.69
CA PHE A 94 -9.37 -0.73 -7.49
C PHE A 94 -10.18 -2.00 -7.24
N ILE A 95 -11.48 -1.85 -7.06
CA ILE A 95 -12.40 -2.98 -6.87
C ILE A 95 -13.60 -2.84 -7.81
N LYS A 96 -14.01 -3.94 -8.43
CA LYS A 96 -15.19 -3.99 -9.29
C LYS A 96 -16.37 -4.56 -8.50
N PHE A 97 -17.46 -3.80 -8.48
CA PHE A 97 -18.76 -4.28 -8.02
C PHE A 97 -19.70 -4.44 -9.22
N LEU A 98 -21.01 -4.42 -9.00
CA LEU A 98 -22.00 -4.66 -10.04
C LEU A 98 -22.22 -3.44 -10.92
N GLU A 99 -22.12 -2.23 -10.36
CA GLU A 99 -22.31 -0.99 -11.10
C GLU A 99 -21.04 -0.47 -11.80
N GLY A 100 -19.86 -0.95 -11.39
CA GLY A 100 -18.60 -0.56 -12.00
C GLY A 100 -17.39 -0.67 -11.07
N TYR A 101 -16.31 0.00 -11.46
CA TYR A 101 -15.09 0.08 -10.67
C TYR A 101 -15.12 1.23 -9.68
N TYR A 102 -14.57 0.97 -8.49
CA TYR A 102 -14.36 1.93 -7.43
C TYR A 102 -12.86 2.02 -7.14
N MET A 103 -12.37 3.24 -6.98
CA MET A 103 -11.02 3.54 -6.57
C MET A 103 -11.00 3.87 -5.08
N ILE A 104 -10.10 3.21 -4.33
CA ILE A 104 -9.95 3.42 -2.90
C ILE A 104 -8.64 4.18 -2.67
N VAL A 105 -8.71 5.30 -1.95
CA VAL A 105 -7.58 6.22 -1.73
C VAL A 105 -7.40 6.57 -0.26
N ILE A 106 -6.17 6.88 0.13
CA ILE A 106 -5.82 7.28 1.50
C ILE A 106 -5.91 8.80 1.60
N THR A 107 -6.92 9.35 2.26
CA THR A 107 -7.08 10.81 2.43
C THR A 107 -6.26 11.32 3.61
N ARG A 108 -6.11 10.54 4.68
CA ARG A 108 -5.26 10.88 5.83
C ARG A 108 -4.39 9.72 6.29
N ARG A 109 -3.22 10.08 6.80
CA ARG A 109 -2.23 9.17 7.39
C ARG A 109 -1.53 9.83 8.56
N SER A 110 -1.11 9.04 9.54
CA SER A 110 -0.27 9.47 10.65
C SER A 110 1.07 8.71 10.60
N GLN A 111 2.17 9.34 11.03
CA GLN A 111 3.45 8.64 11.18
C GLN A 111 3.46 7.93 12.53
N VAL A 112 3.63 6.61 12.54
CA VAL A 112 3.58 5.79 13.77
C VAL A 112 4.93 5.24 14.20
N ALA A 113 5.87 5.08 13.26
CA ALA A 113 7.18 4.55 13.55
C ALA A 113 8.22 5.06 12.54
N ARG A 114 9.49 4.94 12.91
CA ARG A 114 10.63 5.23 12.06
C ARG A 114 11.69 4.14 12.19
N ILE A 115 12.19 3.62 11.08
CA ILE A 115 13.32 2.68 11.04
C ILE A 115 14.45 3.37 10.29
N GLY A 116 15.46 3.86 11.00
CA GLY A 116 16.50 4.72 10.40
C GLY A 116 15.89 5.99 9.79
N TYR A 117 15.98 6.15 8.46
CA TYR A 117 15.38 7.27 7.73
C TYR A 117 13.99 6.94 7.16
N HIS A 118 13.56 5.69 7.24
CA HIS A 118 12.27 5.25 6.71
C HIS A 118 11.15 5.59 7.68
N ARG A 119 10.06 6.13 7.13
CA ARG A 119 8.87 6.50 7.91
C ARG A 119 7.77 5.52 7.61
N ILE A 120 7.16 5.01 8.67
CA ILE A 120 6.03 4.09 8.61
C ILE A 120 4.78 4.88 8.96
N TYR A 121 3.74 4.70 8.14
CA TYR A 121 2.49 5.42 8.28
C TYR A 121 1.34 4.46 8.54
N LYS A 122 0.44 4.88 9.42
CA LYS A 122 -0.88 4.27 9.62
C LYS A 122 -1.90 5.02 8.77
N ILE A 123 -2.81 4.27 8.16
CA ILE A 123 -3.97 4.84 7.46
C ILE A 123 -4.96 5.34 8.51
N GLU A 124 -5.33 6.62 8.46
CA GLU A 124 -6.30 7.20 9.40
C GLU A 124 -7.66 7.46 8.73
N GLU A 125 -7.66 7.73 7.43
CA GLU A 125 -8.90 8.00 6.69
C GLU A 125 -8.74 7.54 5.24
N THR A 126 -9.82 6.97 4.71
CA THR A 126 -9.89 6.52 3.31
C THR A 126 -11.13 7.11 2.65
N ALA A 127 -11.05 7.31 1.35
CA ALA A 127 -12.19 7.66 0.52
C ALA A 127 -12.34 6.68 -0.62
N MET A 128 -13.59 6.45 -1.03
CA MET A 128 -13.95 5.58 -2.14
C MET A 128 -14.63 6.40 -3.22
N LEU A 129 -14.17 6.24 -4.46
CA LEU A 129 -14.63 7.01 -5.61
C LEU A 129 -15.12 6.07 -6.70
N SER A 130 -16.39 6.22 -7.10
CA SER A 130 -16.92 5.55 -8.29
C SER A 130 -16.21 6.10 -9.51
N ILE A 131 -15.62 5.21 -10.31
CA ILE A 131 -14.93 5.59 -11.55
C ILE A 131 -15.96 5.85 -12.64
N THR A 132 -16.91 4.93 -12.79
CA THR A 132 -17.98 5.02 -13.77
C THR A 132 -18.77 6.31 -13.60
N ASN A 133 -18.97 7.01 -14.71
CA ASN A 133 -19.76 8.23 -14.71
C ASN A 133 -21.23 7.94 -14.34
N GLU A 134 -21.83 8.80 -13.52
CA GLU A 134 -23.19 8.63 -13.00
C GLU A 134 -24.22 8.57 -14.14
N ASP A 135 -23.99 9.29 -15.24
CA ASP A 135 -24.91 9.34 -16.39
C ASP A 135 -25.05 8.01 -17.14
N ILE A 136 -24.01 7.17 -17.11
CA ILE A 136 -23.97 5.89 -17.82
C ILE A 136 -24.29 4.75 -16.84
N LYS A 137 -24.11 5.01 -15.54
CA LYS A 137 -24.15 4.02 -14.46
C LYS A 137 -25.46 3.24 -14.47
N LYS A 138 -25.36 1.93 -14.63
CA LYS A 138 -26.53 1.03 -14.53
C LYS A 138 -26.75 0.68 -13.08
N ILE A 139 -27.85 1.15 -12.51
CA ILE A 139 -28.19 0.92 -11.10
C ILE A 139 -28.47 -0.56 -10.88
N HIS A 140 -27.87 -1.15 -9.86
CA HIS A 140 -28.10 -2.54 -9.47
C HIS A 140 -28.57 -2.61 -8.01
N PRO A 141 -29.70 -3.31 -7.70
CA PRO A 141 -30.27 -3.32 -6.36
C PRO A 141 -29.31 -3.84 -5.27
N ASP A 142 -28.50 -4.84 -5.61
CA ASP A 142 -27.52 -5.44 -4.70
C ASP A 142 -26.22 -4.64 -4.52
N GLU A 143 -25.97 -3.57 -5.28
CA GLU A 143 -24.72 -2.81 -5.17
C GLU A 143 -24.50 -2.30 -3.74
N SER A 144 -25.56 -1.75 -3.15
CA SER A 144 -25.52 -1.19 -1.79
C SER A 144 -25.14 -2.24 -0.73
N LYS A 145 -25.37 -3.53 -0.99
CA LYS A 145 -24.96 -4.64 -0.11
C LYS A 145 -23.45 -4.85 -0.16
N TYR A 146 -22.85 -4.80 -1.35
CA TYR A 146 -21.39 -4.92 -1.50
C TYR A 146 -20.66 -3.71 -0.95
N LEU A 147 -21.18 -2.51 -1.20
CA LEU A 147 -20.64 -1.28 -0.61
C LEU A 147 -20.67 -1.32 0.92
N ARG A 148 -21.79 -1.74 1.51
CA ARG A 148 -21.89 -1.93 2.96
C ARG A 148 -20.92 -3.00 3.48
N ALA A 149 -20.78 -4.12 2.77
CA ALA A 149 -19.84 -5.17 3.15
C ALA A 149 -18.39 -4.66 3.15
N LEU A 150 -18.01 -3.82 2.19
CA LEU A 150 -16.68 -3.20 2.16
C LEU A 150 -16.54 -2.08 3.21
N GLN A 151 -17.59 -1.32 3.50
CA GLN A 151 -17.58 -0.31 4.57
C GLN A 151 -17.43 -0.93 5.96
N ASN A 152 -17.89 -2.17 6.16
CA ASN A 152 -17.67 -2.92 7.40
C ASN A 152 -16.20 -3.29 7.60
N LEU A 153 -15.38 -3.27 6.54
CA LEU A 153 -13.95 -3.39 6.66
C LEU A 153 -13.36 -2.04 7.06
N ASP A 154 -13.02 -1.90 8.32
CA ASP A 154 -12.35 -0.70 8.83
C ASP A 154 -10.89 -0.66 8.35
N LEU A 155 -10.64 0.07 7.26
CA LEU A 155 -9.30 0.32 6.72
C LEU A 155 -8.46 1.27 7.58
N THR A 156 -9.03 1.90 8.61
CA THR A 156 -8.32 2.82 9.51
C THR A 156 -7.66 2.08 10.67
N ASN A 157 -8.05 0.82 10.92
CA ASN A 157 -7.53 0.03 12.01
C ASN A 157 -6.62 -1.10 11.52
N GLY A 158 -5.35 -1.03 11.93
CA GLY A 158 -4.38 -2.10 11.68
C GLY A 158 -3.83 -2.14 10.25
N PHE A 159 -3.90 -1.05 9.49
CA PHE A 159 -3.30 -0.94 8.16
C PHE A 159 -2.16 0.06 8.10
N TYR A 160 -1.02 -0.41 7.58
CA TYR A 160 0.22 0.35 7.57
C TYR A 160 0.94 0.24 6.23
N PHE A 161 1.68 1.29 5.88
CA PHE A 161 2.52 1.32 4.70
C PHE A 161 3.74 2.20 4.92
N SER A 162 4.72 2.09 4.02
CA SER A 162 5.84 3.02 3.93
C SER A 162 6.15 3.26 2.45
N TYR A 163 6.53 4.49 2.12
CA TYR A 163 6.94 4.83 0.75
C TYR A 163 8.36 4.36 0.43
N THR A 164 9.16 4.12 1.47
CA THR A 164 10.61 3.96 1.32
C THR A 164 11.13 2.65 1.90
N TYR A 165 10.30 1.91 2.62
CA TYR A 165 10.68 0.65 3.28
C TYR A 165 9.64 -0.41 2.98
N ASP A 166 10.08 -1.59 2.59
CA ASP A 166 9.16 -2.69 2.31
C ASP A 166 8.75 -3.36 3.62
N LEU A 167 7.55 -3.01 4.09
CA LEU A 167 6.96 -3.60 5.28
C LEU A 167 6.53 -5.06 5.07
N THR A 168 6.49 -5.56 3.84
CA THR A 168 6.13 -6.96 3.60
C THR A 168 7.27 -7.90 3.97
N HIS A 169 8.49 -7.40 4.07
CA HIS A 169 9.67 -8.20 4.38
C HIS A 169 10.22 -7.89 5.77
N THR A 170 11.04 -8.80 6.28
CA THR A 170 11.81 -8.61 7.51
C THR A 170 12.96 -7.63 7.29
N LEU A 171 13.48 -7.05 8.37
CA LEU A 171 14.66 -6.21 8.32
C LEU A 171 15.86 -6.93 7.72
N GLN A 172 16.04 -8.21 8.04
CA GLN A 172 17.13 -9.03 7.48
C GLN A 172 17.07 -9.06 5.94
N TYR A 173 15.90 -9.34 5.37
CA TYR A 173 15.73 -9.38 3.92
C TYR A 173 15.99 -8.00 3.30
N ASN A 174 15.37 -6.96 3.86
CA ASN A 174 15.54 -5.58 3.40
C ASN A 174 17.02 -5.13 3.44
N PHE A 175 17.79 -5.56 4.44
CA PHE A 175 19.21 -5.21 4.55
C PHE A 175 20.08 -5.95 3.52
N ILE A 176 19.77 -7.21 3.23
CA ILE A 176 20.46 -8.01 2.21
C ILE A 176 20.24 -7.38 0.83
N GLU A 177 18.98 -7.06 0.49
CA GLU A 177 18.66 -6.47 -0.81
C GLU A 177 19.26 -5.08 -0.98
N GLN A 178 19.21 -4.23 0.05
CA GLN A 178 19.85 -2.90 0.00
C GLN A 178 21.37 -3.00 -0.25
N ASN A 179 22.04 -4.02 0.32
CA ASN A 179 23.46 -4.24 0.09
C ASN A 179 23.76 -4.83 -1.30
N ARG A 180 22.83 -5.57 -1.90
CA ARG A 180 22.93 -6.03 -3.29
C ARG A 180 22.83 -4.84 -4.26
N GLU A 181 21.88 -3.93 -4.05
CA GLU A 181 21.75 -2.71 -4.88
C GLU A 181 23.02 -1.87 -4.86
N LYS A 182 23.61 -1.64 -3.68
CA LYS A 182 24.85 -0.85 -3.55
C LYS A 182 26.01 -1.42 -4.36
N LYS A 183 26.13 -2.75 -4.45
CA LYS A 183 27.18 -3.39 -5.27
C LYS A 183 26.94 -3.24 -6.78
N ASN A 184 25.68 -3.09 -7.19
CA ASN A 184 25.32 -2.94 -8.61
C ASN A 184 25.40 -1.47 -9.07
N LEU A 185 25.28 -0.51 -8.15
CA LEU A 185 25.39 0.93 -8.42
C LEU A 185 26.81 1.39 -8.81
N ASP A 186 27.82 0.56 -8.61
CA ASP A 186 29.20 0.86 -9.03
C ASP A 186 29.38 0.78 -10.57
N ASN A 187 28.39 0.26 -11.32
CA ASN A 187 28.52 0.04 -12.77
C ASN A 187 27.70 0.94 -13.70
N GLU A 188 26.58 1.57 -13.30
CA GLU A 188 25.86 2.52 -14.19
C GLU A 188 25.08 3.60 -13.42
N ASN A 189 24.99 4.81 -14.01
CA ASN A 189 24.25 5.99 -13.54
C ASN A 189 22.71 5.77 -13.55
N PHE A 190 22.18 4.90 -12.69
CA PHE A 190 20.72 4.68 -12.60
C PHE A 190 20.21 4.81 -11.16
N CYS A 191 19.70 6.00 -10.83
CA CYS A 191 19.13 6.33 -9.52
C CYS A 191 17.64 5.91 -9.41
N TRP A 192 17.34 4.62 -9.44
CA TRP A 192 15.98 4.15 -9.10
C TRP A 192 16.05 2.87 -8.29
N GLY A 193 15.22 2.77 -7.25
CA GLY A 193 15.09 1.54 -6.46
C GLY A 193 14.45 0.46 -7.27
N THR A 194 15.15 -0.66 -7.44
CA THR A 194 14.53 -1.82 -8.05
C THR A 194 13.57 -2.39 -7.02
N ARG A 195 12.27 -2.29 -7.28
CA ARG A 195 11.29 -2.91 -6.38
C ARG A 195 11.44 -4.43 -6.50
N TYR A 196 12.06 -5.03 -5.49
CA TYR A 196 12.09 -6.48 -5.32
C TYR A 196 10.68 -7.04 -5.15
N GLN A 197 10.53 -8.34 -5.43
CA GLN A 197 9.24 -8.99 -5.26
C GLN A 197 8.83 -8.92 -3.78
N PRO A 198 7.67 -8.33 -3.45
CA PRO A 198 7.21 -8.27 -2.08
C PRO A 198 6.86 -9.68 -1.59
N THR A 199 6.82 -9.86 -0.27
CA THR A 199 6.23 -11.07 0.29
C THR A 199 4.71 -11.01 0.14
N TRP A 200 4.20 -11.54 -0.98
CA TRP A 200 2.79 -11.46 -1.38
C TRP A 200 1.78 -11.91 -0.33
N LYS A 201 2.16 -12.83 0.57
CA LYS A 201 1.28 -13.23 1.68
C LYS A 201 0.98 -12.10 2.67
N TYR A 202 1.81 -11.06 2.75
CA TYR A 202 1.60 -9.88 3.61
C TYR A 202 1.14 -8.64 2.84
N VAL A 203 1.12 -8.66 1.51
CA VAL A 203 0.51 -7.59 0.70
C VAL A 203 -1.00 -7.72 0.80
N TRP A 204 -1.62 -6.99 1.71
CA TRP A 204 -3.05 -7.11 1.97
C TRP A 204 -3.90 -6.69 0.75
N ASN A 205 -3.49 -5.62 0.08
CA ASN A 205 -4.20 -5.05 -1.06
C ASN A 205 -3.84 -5.71 -2.41
N GLU A 206 -3.27 -6.92 -2.42
CA GLU A 206 -2.89 -7.64 -3.66
C GLU A 206 -4.04 -7.70 -4.66
N TYR A 207 -5.24 -8.09 -4.21
CA TYR A 207 -6.42 -8.17 -5.08
C TYR A 207 -6.83 -6.80 -5.65
N LEU A 208 -6.66 -5.72 -4.87
CA LEU A 208 -7.06 -4.38 -5.27
C LEU A 208 -6.09 -3.77 -6.28
N ILE A 209 -4.82 -4.14 -6.25
CA ILE A 209 -3.82 -3.61 -7.20
C ILE A 209 -3.71 -4.44 -8.48
N GLU A 210 -4.23 -5.68 -8.48
CA GLU A 210 -4.14 -6.58 -9.63
C GLU A 210 -4.66 -5.97 -10.95
N PRO A 211 -5.80 -5.26 -10.99
CA PRO A 211 -6.32 -4.69 -12.24
C PRO A 211 -5.36 -3.69 -12.92
N ILE A 212 -4.50 -3.03 -12.15
CA ILE A 212 -3.61 -1.97 -12.64
C ILE A 212 -2.17 -2.43 -12.78
N ARG A 213 -1.84 -3.62 -12.24
CA ARG A 213 -0.45 -4.10 -12.09
C ARG A 213 0.30 -4.21 -13.41
N SER A 214 -0.39 -4.52 -14.51
CA SER A 214 0.17 -4.60 -15.87
C SER A 214 0.11 -3.28 -16.63
N GLN A 215 -0.72 -2.33 -16.20
CA GLN A 215 -1.00 -1.08 -16.94
C GLN A 215 -0.10 0.09 -16.52
N VAL A 216 0.33 0.11 -15.25
CA VAL A 216 1.12 1.23 -14.71
C VAL A 216 2.48 0.76 -14.21
N HIS A 217 3.46 1.66 -14.21
CA HIS A 217 4.76 1.33 -13.63
C HIS A 217 4.62 0.97 -12.13
N PRO A 218 5.37 -0.02 -11.61
CA PRO A 218 5.31 -0.45 -10.21
C PRO A 218 5.45 0.64 -9.13
N ARG A 219 5.92 1.85 -9.50
CA ARG A 219 6.09 3.02 -8.62
C ARG A 219 4.76 3.60 -8.13
N TRP A 220 3.69 3.32 -8.85
CA TRP A 220 2.32 3.74 -8.52
C TRP A 220 1.66 2.79 -7.52
N LEU A 221 2.11 1.54 -7.44
CA LEU A 221 1.51 0.54 -6.60
C LEU A 221 2.00 0.74 -5.16
N LEU A 222 1.12 1.00 -4.21
CA LEU A 222 1.47 1.10 -2.79
C LEU A 222 1.13 -0.21 -2.09
N PHE A 223 2.09 -0.86 -1.43
CA PHE A 223 1.81 -2.08 -0.68
C PHE A 223 1.42 -1.73 0.76
N ILE A 224 0.33 -2.33 1.22
CA ILE A 224 -0.22 -2.13 2.56
C ILE A 224 -0.20 -3.47 3.29
N ILE A 225 0.26 -3.46 4.54
CA ILE A 225 0.22 -4.62 5.43
C ILE A 225 -0.94 -4.48 6.42
N ASN A 226 -1.50 -5.62 6.84
CA ASN A 226 -2.44 -5.67 7.95
C ASN A 226 -1.75 -6.23 9.21
N GLY A 227 -2.03 -5.65 10.37
CA GLY A 227 -1.51 -6.13 11.65
C GLY A 227 -1.36 -5.01 12.67
N VAL A 228 -0.21 -4.94 13.34
CA VAL A 228 0.05 -3.97 14.42
C VAL A 228 1.48 -3.47 14.32
N ILE A 229 1.69 -2.17 14.47
CA ILE A 229 3.02 -1.57 14.59
C ILE A 229 3.06 -0.69 15.83
N LEU A 230 4.03 -0.96 16.71
CA LEU A 230 4.29 -0.19 17.92
C LEU A 230 5.75 0.24 17.93
N GLN A 231 6.03 1.47 18.36
CA GLN A 231 7.39 1.96 18.56
C GLN A 231 7.49 2.73 19.86
N TYR A 232 8.50 2.39 20.66
CA TYR A 232 8.81 3.03 21.93
C TYR A 232 10.24 3.55 21.89
N ASN A 233 10.44 4.77 22.40
CA ASN A 233 11.76 5.30 22.66
C ASN A 233 12.17 4.94 24.09
N LEU A 234 13.19 4.11 24.23
CA LEU A 234 13.73 3.65 25.49
C LEU A 234 15.07 4.35 25.76
N ASN A 235 15.37 4.65 27.01
CA ASN A 235 16.68 5.13 27.42
C ASN A 235 17.36 4.05 28.26
N VAL A 236 18.45 3.47 27.73
CA VAL A 236 19.19 2.37 28.37
C VAL A 236 20.64 2.80 28.51
N PHE A 237 21.14 2.93 29.73
CA PHE A 237 22.50 3.40 30.03
C PHE A 237 22.88 4.69 29.27
N CYS A 238 22.00 5.70 29.31
CA CYS A 238 22.15 6.99 28.62
C CYS A 238 22.19 6.90 27.08
N ARG A 239 21.75 5.79 26.50
CA ARG A 239 21.56 5.61 25.05
C ARG A 239 20.07 5.54 24.74
N SER A 240 19.63 6.41 23.83
CA SER A 240 18.26 6.39 23.33
C SER A 240 18.13 5.34 22.24
N ILE A 241 17.24 4.37 22.43
CA ILE A 241 17.04 3.22 21.55
C ILE A 241 15.56 3.16 21.18
N TYR A 242 15.27 2.99 19.89
CA TYR A 242 13.92 2.67 19.45
C TYR A 242 13.69 1.16 19.50
N LEU A 243 12.74 0.73 20.33
CA LEU A 243 12.13 -0.60 20.27
C LEU A 243 10.91 -0.54 19.36
N THR A 244 10.94 -1.26 18.25
CA THR A 244 9.86 -1.33 17.26
C THR A 244 9.34 -2.75 17.20
N LEU A 245 8.04 -2.94 17.35
CA LEU A 245 7.36 -4.21 17.16
C LEU A 245 6.49 -4.12 15.91
N ILE A 246 6.71 -5.00 14.95
CA ILE A 246 5.92 -5.12 13.72
C ILE A 246 5.28 -6.49 13.69
N CYS A 247 3.96 -6.54 13.70
CA CYS A 247 3.17 -7.75 13.51
C CYS A 247 2.50 -7.68 12.13
N ARG A 248 2.80 -8.63 11.26
CA ARG A 248 2.27 -8.76 9.89
C ARG A 248 1.35 -9.96 9.83
N ARG A 249 0.08 -9.74 9.52
CA ARG A 249 -0.90 -10.81 9.33
C ARG A 249 -0.94 -11.23 7.86
N SER A 250 -0.86 -12.53 7.62
CA SER A 250 -1.03 -13.08 6.28
C SER A 250 -2.47 -12.89 5.78
N GLN A 251 -2.63 -12.43 4.54
CA GLN A 251 -3.93 -12.44 3.86
C GLN A 251 -4.30 -13.84 3.34
N ARG A 252 -3.31 -14.73 3.15
CA ARG A 252 -3.50 -16.06 2.58
C ARG A 252 -4.23 -16.95 3.57
N PHE A 253 -5.21 -17.70 3.07
CA PHE A 253 -6.04 -18.62 3.85
C PHE A 253 -6.63 -17.99 5.13
N SER A 254 -6.93 -16.68 5.06
CA SER A 254 -7.52 -15.90 6.14
C SER A 254 -8.99 -16.23 6.35
N GLY A 255 -9.42 -16.28 7.61
CA GLY A 255 -10.80 -16.55 8.02
C GLY A 255 -10.94 -16.50 9.53
N THR A 256 -12.17 -16.58 10.03
CA THR A 256 -12.38 -16.59 11.49
C THR A 256 -11.84 -17.89 12.09
N ARG A 257 -11.32 -17.83 13.33
CA ARG A 257 -10.64 -18.94 14.00
C ARG A 257 -11.46 -20.23 14.09
N PHE A 258 -12.78 -20.12 14.07
CA PHE A 258 -13.70 -21.26 14.14
C PHE A 258 -14.11 -21.80 12.76
N LEU A 259 -13.86 -21.06 11.68
CA LEU A 259 -14.21 -21.47 10.32
C LEU A 259 -12.98 -21.89 9.49
N LYS A 260 -11.79 -21.33 9.77
CA LYS A 260 -10.55 -21.67 9.07
C LYS A 260 -9.44 -22.06 10.04
N ARG A 261 -8.96 -23.30 9.87
CA ARG A 261 -7.84 -23.91 10.58
C ARG A 261 -7.04 -24.78 9.63
N GLY A 262 -5.85 -25.19 10.06
CA GLY A 262 -4.96 -26.03 9.26
C GLY A 262 -4.24 -25.29 8.14
N GLY A 263 -3.74 -26.07 7.20
CA GLY A 263 -3.16 -25.62 5.94
C GLY A 263 -4.10 -25.89 4.75
N ASN A 264 -3.90 -25.14 3.66
CA ASN A 264 -4.54 -25.41 2.38
C ASN A 264 -3.59 -26.17 1.42
N SER A 265 -4.10 -26.59 0.26
CA SER A 265 -3.34 -27.37 -0.74
C SER A 265 -2.16 -26.62 -1.35
N LYS A 266 -2.10 -25.30 -1.17
CA LYS A 266 -1.00 -24.44 -1.59
C LYS A 266 0.07 -24.25 -0.51
N GLY A 267 -0.09 -24.89 0.67
CA GLY A 267 0.84 -24.80 1.79
C GLY A 267 0.67 -23.57 2.69
N TYR A 268 -0.38 -22.77 2.51
CA TYR A 268 -0.65 -21.63 3.40
C TYR A 268 -1.41 -22.08 4.64
N VAL A 269 -0.90 -21.71 5.82
CA VAL A 269 -1.56 -21.97 7.10
C VAL A 269 -2.54 -20.85 7.46
N ALA A 270 -3.66 -21.21 8.07
CA ALA A 270 -4.65 -20.21 8.50
C ALA A 270 -4.09 -19.39 9.68
N ASN A 271 -4.46 -18.12 9.74
CA ASN A 271 -4.12 -17.19 10.83
C ASN A 271 -2.59 -17.05 11.06
N GLU A 272 -1.80 -17.09 10.00
CA GLU A 272 -0.37 -16.83 10.05
C GLU A 272 -0.10 -15.35 10.38
N VAL A 273 0.79 -15.13 11.35
CA VAL A 273 1.27 -13.83 11.79
C VAL A 273 2.78 -13.92 12.00
N GLU A 274 3.49 -12.94 11.47
CA GLU A 274 4.92 -12.73 11.71
C GLU A 274 5.11 -11.54 12.63
N THR A 275 5.80 -11.76 13.73
CA THR A 275 6.12 -10.73 14.72
C THR A 275 7.61 -10.48 14.66
N GLU A 276 7.99 -9.25 14.36
CA GLU A 276 9.37 -8.80 14.30
C GLU A 276 9.62 -7.71 15.34
N GLN A 277 10.59 -7.95 16.20
CA GLN A 277 11.12 -6.98 17.14
C GLN A 277 12.41 -6.38 16.56
N ILE A 278 12.45 -5.07 16.40
CA ILE A 278 13.59 -4.32 15.91
C ILE A 278 14.07 -3.37 17.01
N LEU A 279 15.36 -3.43 17.36
CA LEU A 279 16.01 -2.42 18.18
C LEU A 279 17.04 -1.66 17.34
N HIS A 280 17.01 -0.33 17.41
CA HIS A 280 18.03 0.51 16.78
C HIS A 280 18.30 1.80 17.54
N ASP A 281 19.51 2.34 17.37
CA ASP A 281 19.91 3.60 18.00
C ASP A 281 19.08 4.78 17.46
N ALA A 282 18.49 5.55 18.37
CA ALA A 282 17.65 6.71 18.04
C ALA A 282 18.47 7.94 17.60
N SER A 283 19.75 8.01 17.98
CA SER A 283 20.64 9.14 17.69
C SER A 283 21.13 9.14 16.23
N LEU A 284 21.14 7.97 15.57
CA LEU A 284 21.66 7.78 14.23
C LEU A 284 20.55 7.48 13.23
N SER A 285 20.30 8.41 12.30
CA SER A 285 19.24 8.27 11.28
C SER A 285 19.63 7.40 10.07
N SER A 286 20.87 6.91 9.98
CA SER A 286 21.37 6.14 8.82
C SER A 286 21.40 4.63 9.10
N LEU A 287 20.76 3.85 8.22
CA LEU A 287 20.77 2.38 8.26
C LEU A 287 22.18 1.77 8.18
N GLY A 288 23.13 2.44 7.52
CA GLY A 288 24.49 1.94 7.34
C GLY A 288 25.49 2.34 8.43
N LYS A 289 25.09 3.20 9.37
CA LYS A 289 25.96 3.69 10.47
C LYS A 289 25.37 3.42 11.85
N SER A 290 24.10 3.04 11.94
CA SER A 290 23.42 2.71 13.19
C SER A 290 23.42 1.19 13.41
N HIS A 291 23.46 0.78 14.67
CA HIS A 291 23.32 -0.62 15.04
C HIS A 291 21.84 -1.01 15.01
N PHE A 292 21.51 -2.00 14.19
CA PHE A 292 20.19 -2.60 14.15
C PHE A 292 20.25 -4.05 14.61
N THR A 293 19.23 -4.46 15.35
CA THR A 293 18.95 -5.88 15.59
C THR A 293 17.51 -6.16 15.20
N SER A 294 17.26 -7.33 14.64
CA SER A 294 15.93 -7.83 14.34
C SER A 294 15.79 -9.25 14.85
N TYR A 295 14.67 -9.53 15.51
CA TYR A 295 14.28 -10.85 15.98
C TYR A 295 12.87 -11.15 15.48
N VAL A 296 12.73 -12.24 14.74
CA VAL A 296 11.49 -12.60 14.05
C VAL A 296 10.92 -13.89 14.63
N GLN A 297 9.62 -13.89 14.89
CA GLN A 297 8.85 -15.06 15.32
C GLN A 297 7.66 -15.26 14.39
N LEU A 298 7.34 -16.51 14.09
CA LEU A 298 6.18 -16.90 13.31
C LEU A 298 5.17 -17.64 14.18
N ARG A 299 3.89 -17.32 13.99
CA ARG A 299 2.75 -18.01 14.62
C ARG A 299 1.70 -18.28 13.56
N GLY A 300 1.14 -19.49 13.54
CA GLY A 300 0.06 -19.83 12.62
C GLY A 300 -0.71 -21.06 13.10
N SER A 301 -1.69 -21.49 12.30
CA SER A 301 -2.31 -22.79 12.49
C SER A 301 -1.30 -23.92 12.26
N VAL A 302 -1.54 -25.07 12.90
CA VAL A 302 -0.77 -26.29 12.64
C VAL A 302 -0.81 -26.61 11.14
N PRO A 303 0.33 -26.87 10.49
CA PRO A 303 0.42 -27.10 9.04
C PRO A 303 -0.08 -28.50 8.65
N ALA A 304 -1.34 -28.79 8.95
CA ALA A 304 -2.02 -30.03 8.60
C ALA A 304 -3.37 -29.72 7.95
N PHE A 305 -3.86 -30.62 7.09
CA PHE A 305 -5.19 -30.53 6.51
C PHE A 305 -6.23 -30.92 7.56
N TRP A 306 -6.76 -29.94 8.29
CA TRP A 306 -7.79 -30.20 9.28
C TRP A 306 -8.81 -29.08 9.37
N SER A 307 -10.02 -29.47 9.74
CA SER A 307 -11.12 -28.55 10.01
C SER A 307 -11.86 -29.01 11.25
N GLN A 308 -12.46 -28.07 11.96
CA GLN A 308 -13.34 -28.35 13.09
C GLN A 308 -14.73 -27.90 12.70
N ASP A 309 -15.71 -28.80 12.73
CA ASP A 309 -17.12 -28.41 12.57
C ASP A 309 -17.53 -27.60 13.82
N PRO A 310 -18.04 -26.36 13.67
CA PRO A 310 -18.47 -25.53 14.79
C PRO A 310 -19.71 -26.07 15.53
N LYS A 311 -20.35 -27.15 15.07
CA LYS A 311 -21.46 -27.79 15.80
C LYS A 311 -21.03 -28.19 17.22
N GLN A 312 -21.89 -27.91 18.21
CA GLN A 312 -21.72 -28.15 19.65
C GLN A 312 -21.62 -29.65 19.98
N VAL A 313 -20.54 -30.31 19.59
CA VAL A 313 -20.20 -31.65 20.06
C VAL A 313 -19.08 -31.49 21.09
N PRO A 314 -19.14 -32.14 22.26
CA PRO A 314 -18.15 -31.95 23.34
C PRO A 314 -16.70 -32.19 22.92
N LYS A 315 -16.47 -33.04 21.90
CA LYS A 315 -15.18 -33.34 21.28
C LYS A 315 -15.38 -33.65 19.80
N PRO A 316 -15.36 -32.66 18.89
CA PRO A 316 -15.44 -32.94 17.47
C PRO A 316 -14.18 -33.69 17.03
N PRO A 317 -14.30 -34.79 16.26
CA PRO A 317 -13.14 -35.53 15.78
C PRO A 317 -12.31 -34.66 14.82
N ILE A 318 -10.99 -34.79 14.88
CA ILE A 318 -10.10 -34.17 13.88
C ILE A 318 -10.23 -35.02 12.62
N VAL A 319 -10.83 -34.45 11.57
CA VAL A 319 -10.90 -35.10 10.26
C VAL A 319 -9.71 -34.63 9.43
N SER A 320 -8.77 -35.53 9.15
CA SER A 320 -7.75 -35.33 8.12
C SER A 320 -8.43 -35.46 6.76
N LYS A 321 -8.36 -34.43 5.93
CA LYS A 321 -8.88 -34.48 4.56
C LYS A 321 -7.78 -34.78 3.56
#